data_AF-A0A7X4YG31-F1
#
_entry.id   AF-A0A7X4YG31-F1
#
_cell.length_a   1.000
_cell.length_b   1.000
_cell.length_c   1.000
_cell.angle_alpha   90.00
_cell.angle_beta   90.00
_cell.angle_gamma   90.00
#
_symmetry.space_group_name_H-M   'P 1'
#
loop_
_entity.id
_entity.type
_entity.pdbx_description
1 polymer ?
#
loop_
_entity_poly.entity_id
_entity_poly.type
_entity_poly.pdbx_seq_one_letter_code
_entity_poly.pdbx_strand_id
1 'polypeptide(L)'
;MTDEKKTNEATAEETQRTPTTVPNRVADDQRETVRRVLKALFNENDGGQNVKALRDALFIKSTGQAKVEANAILASLNAVDGTPTDARFNDKQRAGLKALLSELKYAPISPIGPYAQPDFRNRISQDALHFWRELLSKEPGEVEDFHLRISDYAADPGNPTRLQRVLETMRAYAPEGTWGQRHANALAAVNTRSSEFRGLAWYHFVSDIW
;
A
#
# COMPACT_ATOMS: atom_id res chain seq x y z
N MET A 1 23.02 -66.95 44.23
CA MET A 1 23.34 -65.90 45.23
C MET A 1 24.03 -64.78 44.47
N THR A 2 23.60 -63.55 44.75
CA THR A 2 24.13 -62.23 44.31
C THR A 2 24.01 -61.91 42.80
N ASP A 3 23.11 -61.00 42.39
CA ASP A 3 23.28 -59.51 42.36
C ASP A 3 24.23 -59.10 41.21
N GLU A 4 24.03 -58.11 40.36
CA GLU A 4 23.23 -56.88 40.38
C GLU A 4 23.24 -56.25 38.96
N LYS A 5 22.10 -55.70 38.53
CA LYS A 5 21.89 -54.36 37.94
C LYS A 5 22.97 -53.73 37.01
N LYS A 6 22.55 -53.39 35.78
CA LYS A 6 22.55 -52.00 35.27
C LYS A 6 21.78 -51.89 33.95
N THR A 7 20.54 -51.42 34.03
CA THR A 7 19.74 -50.93 32.91
C THR A 7 20.22 -49.51 32.60
N ASN A 8 20.75 -49.28 31.41
CA ASN A 8 21.07 -47.93 30.95
C ASN A 8 19.78 -47.21 30.56
N GLU A 9 19.33 -46.30 31.42
CA GLU A 9 18.38 -45.25 31.05
C GLU A 9 19.07 -44.30 30.07
N ALA A 10 18.73 -44.42 28.78
CA ALA A 10 19.01 -43.39 27.80
C ALA A 10 17.99 -42.27 28.04
N THR A 11 18.43 -41.23 28.75
CA THR A 11 17.72 -39.98 28.96
C THR A 11 17.35 -39.38 27.61
N ALA A 12 16.05 -39.29 27.33
CA ALA A 12 15.54 -38.51 26.21
C ALA A 12 15.88 -37.04 26.47
N GLU A 13 16.84 -36.50 25.72
CA GLU A 13 17.04 -35.06 25.61
C GLU A 13 15.79 -34.46 24.97
N GLU A 14 14.88 -33.98 25.82
CA GLU A 14 13.81 -33.07 25.46
C GLU A 14 14.47 -31.77 24.98
N THR A 15 14.76 -31.71 23.68
CA THR A 15 15.21 -30.49 23.03
C THR A 15 14.05 -29.50 23.09
N GLN A 16 14.04 -28.66 24.14
CA GLN A 16 13.23 -27.46 24.21
C GLN A 16 13.48 -26.66 22.93
N ARG A 17 12.52 -26.73 22.00
CA ARG A 17 12.43 -25.77 20.90
C ARG A 17 12.14 -24.43 21.54
N THR A 18 13.17 -23.60 21.66
CA THR A 18 12.99 -22.16 21.81
C THR A 18 12.08 -21.69 20.67
N PRO A 19 11.03 -20.89 20.96
CA PRO A 19 10.25 -20.30 19.89
C PRO A 19 11.15 -19.35 19.12
N THR A 20 11.53 -19.72 17.91
CA THR A 20 12.22 -18.86 16.96
C THR A 20 11.24 -17.79 16.46
N THR A 21 10.90 -16.85 17.33
CA THR A 21 10.29 -15.60 16.90
C THR A 21 11.39 -14.73 16.30
N VAL A 22 11.05 -13.94 15.28
CA VAL A 22 11.85 -12.90 14.62
C VAL A 22 12.51 -13.34 13.30
N PRO A 23 11.68 -13.45 12.24
CA PRO A 23 11.89 -12.60 11.05
C PRO A 23 10.76 -11.59 10.78
N ASN A 24 9.56 -11.79 11.34
CA ASN A 24 8.37 -10.98 11.00
C ASN A 24 8.37 -9.55 11.55
N ARG A 25 8.95 -9.29 12.74
CA ARG A 25 8.88 -7.96 13.38
C ARG A 25 9.47 -6.84 12.53
N VAL A 26 10.57 -7.08 11.80
CA VAL A 26 11.20 -6.06 10.95
C VAL A 26 10.32 -5.72 9.73
N ALA A 27 9.56 -6.70 9.22
CA ALA A 27 8.59 -6.49 8.15
C ALA A 27 7.34 -5.76 8.66
N ASP A 28 6.86 -6.10 9.86
CA ASP A 28 5.74 -5.42 10.53
C ASP A 28 6.04 -3.94 10.77
N ASP A 29 7.20 -3.62 11.35
CA ASP A 29 7.62 -2.24 11.62
C ASP A 29 7.73 -1.42 10.32
N GLN A 30 8.19 -2.04 9.23
CA GLN A 30 8.25 -1.40 7.92
C GLN A 30 6.84 -1.18 7.34
N ARG A 31 5.94 -2.17 7.43
CA ARG A 31 4.54 -2.04 6.97
C ARG A 31 3.83 -0.89 7.67
N GLU A 32 3.95 -0.82 8.99
CA GLU A 32 3.36 0.25 9.79
C GLU A 32 3.94 1.63 9.43
N THR A 33 5.24 1.71 9.22
CA THR A 33 5.92 2.94 8.77
C THR A 33 5.41 3.39 7.41
N VAL A 34 5.37 2.49 6.41
CA VAL A 34 4.86 2.81 5.07
C VAL A 34 3.39 3.21 5.14
N ARG A 35 2.56 2.52 5.93
CA ARG A 35 1.14 2.86 6.14
C ARG A 35 0.99 4.27 6.70
N ARG A 36 1.74 4.61 7.75
CA ARG A 36 1.75 5.93 8.38
C ARG A 36 2.12 7.03 7.37
N VAL A 37 3.19 6.82 6.62
CA VAL A 37 3.66 7.76 5.60
C VAL A 37 2.65 7.94 4.48
N LEU A 38 2.02 6.86 4.00
CA LEU A 38 0.98 6.96 2.97
C LEU A 38 -0.29 7.65 3.48
N LYS A 39 -0.68 7.45 4.74
CA LYS A 39 -1.79 8.22 5.35
C LYS A 39 -1.47 9.71 5.42
N ALA A 40 -0.24 10.07 5.79
CA ALA A 40 0.22 11.46 5.80
C ALA A 40 0.29 12.05 4.38
N LEU A 41 0.73 11.24 3.41
CA LEU A 41 0.78 11.61 2.00
C LEU A 41 -0.62 11.93 1.44
N PHE A 42 -1.62 11.10 1.75
CA PHE A 42 -3.00 11.26 1.28
C PHE A 42 -3.90 12.03 2.25
N ASN A 43 -3.31 12.81 3.16
CA ASN A 43 -4.07 13.61 4.11
C ASN A 43 -4.81 14.75 3.39
N GLU A 44 -6.13 14.74 3.37
CA GLU A 44 -6.93 15.80 2.74
C GLU A 44 -6.79 17.18 3.40
N ASN A 45 -6.40 17.23 4.68
CA ASN A 45 -6.31 18.47 5.45
C ASN A 45 -5.20 19.41 4.97
N ASP A 46 -4.20 18.91 4.24
CA ASP A 46 -3.16 19.74 3.64
C ASP A 46 -3.54 20.27 2.25
N GLY A 47 -4.74 19.93 1.75
CA GLY A 47 -5.20 20.31 0.41
C GLY A 47 -4.48 19.59 -0.74
N GLY A 48 -3.82 18.46 -0.48
CA GLY A 48 -3.07 17.66 -1.45
C GLY A 48 -1.64 18.15 -1.71
N GLN A 49 -1.08 19.00 -0.84
CA GLN A 49 0.27 19.56 -1.02
C GLN A 49 1.36 18.48 -0.95
N ASN A 50 1.23 17.52 -0.03
CA ASN A 50 2.17 16.39 0.09
C ASN A 50 2.21 15.56 -1.20
N VAL A 51 1.04 15.25 -1.77
CA VAL A 51 0.94 14.52 -3.05
C VAL A 51 1.59 15.30 -4.18
N LYS A 52 1.33 16.61 -4.25
CA LYS A 52 1.93 17.48 -5.27
C LYS A 52 3.45 17.52 -5.15
N ALA A 53 3.97 17.77 -3.94
CA ALA A 53 5.40 17.82 -3.67
C ALA A 53 6.07 16.50 -4.05
N LEU A 54 5.52 15.37 -3.62
CA LEU A 54 6.07 14.06 -3.95
C LEU A 54 6.04 13.78 -5.46
N ARG A 55 4.92 14.09 -6.12
CA ARG A 55 4.83 13.95 -7.58
C ARG A 55 5.91 14.77 -8.25
N ASP A 56 6.05 16.06 -7.93
CA ASP A 56 7.03 16.93 -8.58
C ASP A 56 8.47 16.42 -8.39
N ALA A 57 8.82 15.92 -7.20
CA ALA A 57 10.12 15.29 -6.94
C ALA A 57 10.36 14.03 -7.80
N LEU A 58 9.35 13.16 -7.95
CA LEU A 58 9.44 11.92 -8.76
C LEU A 58 9.62 12.16 -10.27
N PHE A 59 9.38 13.39 -10.74
CA PHE A 59 9.46 13.81 -12.15
C PHE A 59 10.61 14.78 -12.47
N ILE A 60 11.57 14.93 -11.55
CA ILE A 60 12.82 15.64 -11.83
C ILE A 60 13.61 14.88 -12.90
N LYS A 61 14.20 15.62 -13.85
CA LYS A 61 14.90 15.05 -15.01
C LYS A 61 16.08 14.14 -14.62
N SER A 62 16.80 14.50 -13.57
CA SER A 62 17.89 13.68 -13.04
C SER A 62 17.35 12.58 -12.13
N THR A 63 17.47 11.31 -12.55
CA THR A 63 16.96 10.15 -11.79
C THR A 63 17.56 10.05 -10.39
N GLY A 64 18.85 10.36 -10.23
CA GLY A 64 19.50 10.37 -8.92
C GLY A 64 18.92 11.45 -8.00
N GLN A 65 18.71 12.65 -8.54
CA GLN A 65 18.11 13.76 -7.80
C GLN A 65 16.64 13.48 -7.45
N ALA A 66 15.87 12.93 -8.39
CA ALA A 66 14.47 12.54 -8.16
C ALA A 66 14.33 11.57 -6.98
N LYS A 67 15.23 10.59 -6.87
CA LYS A 67 15.25 9.64 -5.74
C LYS A 67 15.57 10.33 -4.42
N VAL A 68 16.58 11.21 -4.40
CA VAL A 68 16.98 11.95 -3.20
C VAL A 68 15.84 12.85 -2.71
N GLU A 69 15.24 13.63 -3.60
CA GLU A 69 14.16 14.55 -3.22
C GLU A 69 12.88 13.82 -2.81
N ALA A 70 12.50 12.75 -3.52
CA ALA A 70 11.36 11.93 -3.13
C ALA A 70 11.56 11.30 -1.74
N ASN A 71 12.78 10.82 -1.44
CA ASN A 71 13.10 10.27 -0.12
C ASN A 71 13.07 11.34 0.98
N ALA A 72 13.52 12.56 0.70
CA ALA A 72 13.46 13.67 1.66
C ALA A 72 12.00 14.04 2.01
N ILE A 73 11.11 14.04 1.02
CA ILE A 73 9.67 14.28 1.24
C ILE A 73 9.08 13.14 2.07
N LEU A 74 9.31 11.88 1.67
CA LEU A 74 8.79 10.71 2.40
C LEU A 74 9.32 10.66 3.84
N ALA A 75 10.57 11.05 4.07
CA ALA A 75 11.15 11.13 5.41
C ALA A 75 10.51 12.22 6.27
N SER A 76 10.21 13.37 5.66
CA SER A 76 9.46 14.45 6.33
C SER A 76 8.05 14.00 6.74
N LEU A 77 7.39 13.19 5.91
CA LEU A 77 6.09 12.60 6.23
C LEU A 77 6.15 11.51 7.31
N ASN A 78 7.36 10.99 7.60
CA ASN A 78 7.62 10.03 8.66
C ASN A 78 8.23 10.69 9.92
N ALA A 79 8.06 12.00 10.10
CA ALA A 79 8.70 12.70 11.20
C ALA A 79 8.23 12.18 12.57
N VAL A 80 9.18 11.98 13.48
CA VAL A 80 8.94 11.67 14.90
C VAL A 80 9.37 12.89 15.70
N ASP A 81 8.46 13.46 16.49
CA ASP A 81 8.69 14.71 17.24
C ASP A 81 9.23 15.86 16.35
N GLY A 82 8.72 15.95 15.12
CA GLY A 82 9.14 16.96 14.14
C GLY A 82 10.47 16.69 13.44
N THR A 83 11.18 15.61 13.79
CA THR A 83 12.43 15.22 13.14
C THR A 83 12.16 14.24 12.00
N PRO A 84 12.51 14.54 10.73
CA PRO A 84 12.36 13.62 9.61
C PRO A 84 13.11 12.30 9.83
N THR A 85 12.44 11.19 9.56
CA THR A 85 12.99 9.84 9.78
C THR A 85 12.90 9.03 8.49
N ASP A 86 13.85 8.14 8.21
CA ASP A 86 13.80 7.35 6.98
C ASP A 86 12.50 6.52 6.90
N ALA A 87 11.72 6.77 5.84
CA ALA A 87 10.48 6.08 5.55
C ALA A 87 10.68 4.65 5.00
N ARG A 88 11.92 4.28 4.64
CA ARG A 88 12.31 2.95 4.15
C ARG A 88 11.51 2.47 2.93
N PHE A 89 11.13 3.40 2.05
CA PHE A 89 10.49 3.05 0.78
C PHE A 89 11.51 2.39 -0.15
N ASN A 90 11.15 1.24 -0.73
CA ASN A 90 11.95 0.57 -1.75
C ASN A 90 11.68 1.13 -3.16
N ASP A 91 12.47 0.71 -4.15
CA ASP A 91 12.34 1.24 -5.52
C ASP A 91 11.00 0.85 -6.17
N LYS A 92 10.43 -0.32 -5.85
CA LYS A 92 9.11 -0.74 -6.35
C LYS A 92 7.98 0.12 -5.79
N GLN A 93 8.02 0.45 -4.50
CA GLN A 93 7.07 1.36 -3.85
C GLN A 93 7.10 2.74 -4.47
N ARG A 94 8.31 3.30 -4.71
CA ARG A 94 8.46 4.57 -5.42
C ARG A 94 7.92 4.50 -6.85
N ALA A 95 8.18 3.41 -7.57
CA ALA A 95 7.65 3.20 -8.92
C ALA A 95 6.12 3.11 -8.92
N GLY A 96 5.52 2.41 -7.95
CA GLY A 96 4.07 2.33 -7.77
C GLY A 96 3.43 3.69 -7.49
N LEU A 97 4.00 4.48 -6.59
CA LEU A 97 3.55 5.86 -6.35
C LEU A 97 3.71 6.74 -7.59
N LYS A 98 4.86 6.65 -8.27
CA LYS A 98 5.08 7.39 -9.53
C LYS A 98 4.02 7.03 -10.57
N ALA A 99 3.70 5.75 -10.72
CA ALA A 99 2.68 5.27 -11.64
C ALA A 99 1.29 5.81 -11.26
N LEU A 100 0.87 5.67 -9.99
CA LEU A 100 -0.40 6.21 -9.47
C LEU A 100 -0.59 7.69 -9.81
N LEU A 101 0.47 8.48 -9.65
CA LEU A 101 0.43 9.94 -9.73
C LEU A 101 0.67 10.48 -11.15
N SER A 102 0.84 9.62 -12.16
CA SER A 102 1.23 10.08 -13.50
C SER A 102 0.65 9.33 -14.68
N GLU A 103 0.29 8.06 -14.52
CA GLU A 103 -0.17 7.24 -15.64
C GLU A 103 -1.67 7.45 -15.91
N LEU A 104 -2.01 7.64 -17.19
CA LEU A 104 -3.38 7.93 -17.62
C LEU A 104 -4.38 6.86 -17.21
N LYS A 105 -3.99 5.58 -17.27
CA LYS A 105 -4.85 4.44 -16.88
C LYS A 105 -5.23 4.46 -15.40
N TYR A 106 -4.49 5.18 -14.56
CA TYR A 106 -4.76 5.31 -13.12
C TYR A 106 -5.37 6.66 -12.76
N ALA A 107 -5.50 7.58 -13.72
CA ALA A 107 -6.05 8.91 -13.52
C ALA A 107 -7.41 8.93 -12.79
N PRO A 108 -8.37 8.01 -13.03
CA PRO A 108 -9.64 8.02 -12.30
C PRO A 108 -9.50 7.88 -10.79
N ILE A 109 -8.46 7.21 -10.29
CA ILE A 109 -8.22 6.97 -8.86
C ILE A 109 -6.97 7.67 -8.35
N SER A 110 -6.41 8.60 -9.14
CA SER A 110 -5.24 9.34 -8.74
C SER A 110 -5.65 10.53 -7.85
N PRO A 111 -5.03 10.73 -6.69
CA PRO A 111 -5.33 11.87 -5.81
C PRO A 111 -4.89 13.23 -6.41
N ILE A 112 -4.09 13.19 -7.47
CA ILE A 112 -3.66 14.37 -8.23
C ILE A 112 -3.78 14.08 -9.72
N GLY A 113 -4.15 15.08 -10.51
CA GLY A 113 -4.23 14.92 -11.95
C GLY A 113 -2.87 14.52 -12.52
N PRO A 114 -2.88 13.56 -13.46
CA PRO A 114 -1.68 12.88 -13.91
C PRO A 114 -0.73 13.86 -14.58
N TYR A 115 0.58 13.68 -14.36
CA TYR A 115 1.60 14.47 -15.05
C TYR A 115 1.48 14.38 -16.59
N ALA A 116 1.00 13.24 -17.10
CA ALA A 116 0.79 13.01 -18.53
C ALA A 116 -0.35 13.84 -19.16
N GLN A 117 -1.21 14.51 -18.37
CA GLN A 117 -2.23 15.43 -18.90
C GLN A 117 -1.98 16.85 -18.39
N PRO A 118 -1.48 17.77 -19.25
CA PRO A 118 -1.14 19.13 -18.86
C PRO A 118 -2.29 19.88 -18.18
N ASP A 119 -3.52 19.75 -18.70
CA ASP A 119 -4.70 20.48 -18.21
C ASP A 119 -5.16 20.04 -16.82
N PHE A 120 -4.77 18.83 -16.40
CA PHE A 120 -5.11 18.29 -15.08
C PHE A 120 -3.90 18.25 -14.16
N ARG A 121 -2.71 18.60 -14.64
CA ARG A 121 -1.48 18.58 -13.84
C ARG A 121 -1.67 19.54 -12.68
N ASN A 122 -1.74 18.98 -11.45
CA ASN A 122 -1.99 19.66 -10.16
C ASN A 122 -3.44 19.69 -9.68
N ARG A 123 -4.42 19.24 -10.47
CA ARG A 123 -5.79 19.14 -10.00
C ARG A 123 -5.87 18.10 -8.87
N ILE A 124 -6.24 18.51 -7.67
CA ILE A 124 -6.39 17.60 -6.53
C ILE A 124 -7.80 17.00 -6.52
N SER A 125 -7.89 15.69 -6.29
CA SER A 125 -9.13 14.94 -6.13
C SER A 125 -9.30 14.59 -4.66
N GLN A 126 -10.21 15.31 -3.98
CA GLN A 126 -10.46 15.14 -2.55
C GLN A 126 -11.07 13.77 -2.25
N ASP A 127 -11.98 13.31 -3.11
CA ASP A 127 -12.58 11.98 -3.04
C ASP A 127 -11.56 10.85 -3.18
N ALA A 128 -10.57 10.98 -4.08
CA ALA A 128 -9.50 9.98 -4.20
C ALA A 128 -8.52 10.04 -3.02
N LEU A 129 -8.19 11.23 -2.50
CA LEU A 129 -7.40 11.38 -1.27
C LEU A 129 -8.07 10.65 -0.10
N HIS A 130 -9.35 10.96 0.13
CA HIS A 130 -10.15 10.35 1.17
C HIS A 130 -10.22 8.83 1.01
N PHE A 131 -10.53 8.34 -0.20
CA PHE A 131 -10.58 6.92 -0.49
C PHE A 131 -9.28 6.18 -0.13
N TRP A 132 -8.12 6.69 -0.55
CA TRP A 132 -6.84 6.04 -0.26
C TRP A 132 -6.50 6.10 1.23
N ARG A 133 -6.75 7.23 1.89
CA ARG A 133 -6.55 7.38 3.34
C ARG A 133 -7.45 6.42 4.13
N GLU A 134 -8.69 6.26 3.71
CA GLU A 134 -9.67 5.40 4.36
C GLU A 134 -9.32 3.92 4.16
N LEU A 135 -8.95 3.52 2.93
CA LEU A 135 -8.42 2.17 2.65
C LEU A 135 -7.21 1.84 3.55
N LEU A 136 -6.28 2.78 3.69
CA LEU A 136 -5.13 2.66 4.57
C LEU A 136 -5.50 2.67 6.05
N SER A 137 -6.75 2.88 6.44
CA SER A 137 -7.22 2.86 7.82
C SER A 137 -7.94 1.56 8.18
N LYS A 138 -8.32 0.75 7.19
CA LYS A 138 -9.03 -0.53 7.37
C LYS A 138 -8.17 -1.64 7.96
N GLU A 139 -8.86 -2.59 8.60
CA GLU A 139 -8.23 -3.80 9.08
C GLU A 139 -7.77 -4.69 7.92
N PRO A 140 -6.71 -5.51 8.08
CA PRO A 140 -6.17 -6.32 6.99
C PRO A 140 -7.23 -7.17 6.25
N GLY A 141 -8.16 -7.78 6.99
CA GLY A 141 -9.23 -8.61 6.39
C GLY A 141 -10.23 -7.81 5.55
N GLU A 142 -10.50 -6.55 5.88
CA GLU A 142 -11.36 -5.69 5.05
C GLU A 142 -10.66 -5.30 3.74
N VAL A 143 -9.35 -5.02 3.81
CA VAL A 143 -8.52 -4.70 2.64
C VAL A 143 -8.41 -5.91 1.72
N GLU A 144 -8.26 -7.11 2.30
CA GLU A 144 -8.26 -8.38 1.56
C GLU A 144 -9.60 -8.64 0.85
N ASP A 145 -10.73 -8.55 1.56
CA ASP A 145 -12.06 -8.73 0.95
C ASP A 145 -12.26 -7.77 -0.22
N PHE A 146 -11.84 -6.52 -0.07
CA PHE A 146 -11.92 -5.55 -1.15
C PHE A 146 -11.01 -5.92 -2.33
N HIS A 147 -9.79 -6.40 -2.08
CA HIS A 147 -8.90 -6.88 -3.13
C HIS A 147 -9.49 -8.07 -3.90
N LEU A 148 -10.12 -9.02 -3.20
CA LEU A 148 -10.79 -10.17 -3.82
C LEU A 148 -11.97 -9.72 -4.70
N ARG A 149 -12.78 -8.75 -4.24
CA ARG A 149 -13.86 -8.17 -5.06
C ARG A 149 -13.34 -7.51 -6.33
N ILE A 150 -12.23 -6.76 -6.23
CA ILE A 150 -11.62 -6.14 -7.41
C ILE A 150 -11.07 -7.20 -8.36
N SER A 151 -10.48 -8.28 -7.84
CA SER A 151 -9.94 -9.38 -8.64
C SER A 151 -11.05 -10.17 -9.35
N ASP A 152 -12.16 -10.45 -8.65
CA ASP A 152 -13.36 -11.05 -9.22
C ASP A 152 -13.94 -10.18 -10.35
N TYR A 153 -14.03 -8.86 -10.11
CA TYR A 153 -14.41 -7.90 -11.15
C TYR A 153 -13.43 -7.90 -12.34
N ALA A 154 -12.13 -7.91 -12.09
CA ALA A 154 -11.12 -7.92 -13.14
C ALA A 154 -11.18 -9.16 -14.04
N ALA A 155 -11.65 -10.30 -13.51
CA ALA A 155 -11.85 -11.53 -14.26
C ALA A 155 -13.05 -11.47 -15.22
N ASP A 156 -14.07 -10.65 -14.93
CA ASP A 156 -15.21 -10.39 -15.83
C ASP A 156 -15.69 -8.93 -15.72
N PRO A 157 -14.99 -7.98 -16.36
CA PRO A 157 -15.29 -6.54 -16.22
C PRO A 157 -16.65 -6.11 -16.79
N GLY A 158 -17.29 -6.99 -17.57
CA GLY A 158 -18.63 -6.79 -18.14
C GLY A 158 -19.76 -7.13 -17.17
N ASN A 159 -19.46 -7.80 -16.05
CA ASN A 159 -20.47 -8.22 -15.09
C ASN A 159 -20.98 -7.05 -14.23
N PRO A 160 -22.27 -6.66 -14.33
CA PRO A 160 -22.80 -5.49 -13.61
C PRO A 160 -22.85 -5.71 -12.10
N THR A 161 -23.06 -6.95 -11.63
CA THR A 161 -23.10 -7.27 -10.20
C THR A 161 -21.70 -7.13 -9.57
N ARG A 162 -20.66 -7.61 -10.25
CA ARG A 162 -19.27 -7.47 -9.78
C ARG A 162 -18.82 -6.02 -9.76
N LEU A 163 -19.15 -5.27 -10.81
CA LEU A 163 -18.90 -3.83 -10.86
C LEU A 163 -19.55 -3.12 -9.67
N GLN A 164 -20.84 -3.38 -9.45
CA GLN A 164 -21.60 -2.71 -8.39
C GLN A 164 -21.00 -3.00 -7.00
N ARG A 165 -20.56 -4.23 -6.72
CA ARG A 165 -19.90 -4.58 -5.45
C ARG A 165 -18.62 -3.78 -5.20
N VAL A 166 -17.80 -3.55 -6.23
CA VAL A 166 -16.60 -2.70 -6.12
C VAL A 166 -16.99 -1.25 -5.83
N LEU A 167 -17.96 -0.72 -6.57
CA LEU A 167 -18.43 0.66 -6.42
C LEU A 167 -19.10 0.91 -5.06
N GLU A 168 -19.82 -0.06 -4.51
CA GLU A 168 -20.39 -0.01 -3.16
C GLU A 168 -19.30 0.16 -2.11
N THR A 169 -18.22 -0.62 -2.17
CA THR A 169 -17.09 -0.45 -1.25
C THR A 169 -16.41 0.91 -1.42
N MET A 170 -16.23 1.39 -2.67
CA MET A 170 -15.67 2.74 -2.89
C MET A 170 -16.56 3.84 -2.28
N ARG A 171 -17.88 3.75 -2.46
CA ARG A 171 -18.85 4.69 -1.84
C ARG A 171 -18.86 4.58 -0.32
N ALA A 172 -18.64 3.40 0.24
CA ALA A 172 -18.54 3.23 1.68
C ALA A 172 -17.29 3.89 2.25
N TYR A 173 -16.17 3.90 1.50
CA TYR A 173 -14.92 4.52 1.94
C TYR A 173 -14.86 6.03 1.69
N ALA A 174 -15.50 6.51 0.62
CA ALA A 174 -15.54 7.92 0.25
C ALA A 174 -16.90 8.25 -0.39
N PRO A 175 -17.95 8.52 0.40
CA PRO A 175 -19.33 8.67 -0.09
C PRO A 175 -19.54 9.87 -1.02
N GLU A 176 -18.69 10.89 -0.92
CA GLU A 176 -18.70 12.09 -1.77
C GLU A 176 -18.21 11.83 -3.20
N GLY A 177 -17.49 10.72 -3.43
CA GLY A 177 -16.92 10.41 -4.73
C GLY A 177 -17.98 9.95 -5.73
N THR A 178 -17.88 10.46 -6.97
CA THR A 178 -18.76 10.05 -8.07
C THR A 178 -18.25 8.78 -8.74
N TRP A 179 -18.23 7.68 -7.97
CA TRP A 179 -17.65 6.40 -8.38
C TRP A 179 -18.46 5.73 -9.48
N GLY A 180 -17.74 5.19 -10.46
CA GLY A 180 -18.30 4.57 -11.66
C GLY A 180 -17.28 3.68 -12.35
N GLN A 181 -17.67 3.06 -13.47
CA GLN A 181 -16.90 1.99 -14.12
C GLN A 181 -15.44 2.33 -14.40
N ARG A 182 -15.13 3.58 -14.80
CA ARG A 182 -13.74 4.02 -15.02
C ARG A 182 -12.84 3.87 -13.78
N HIS A 183 -13.40 4.05 -12.58
CA HIS A 183 -12.68 3.95 -11.31
C HIS A 183 -12.44 2.49 -10.94
N ALA A 184 -13.47 1.64 -11.10
CA ALA A 184 -13.34 0.20 -10.92
C ALA A 184 -12.32 -0.40 -11.91
N ASN A 185 -12.32 0.04 -13.17
CA ASN A 185 -11.32 -0.35 -14.17
C ASN A 185 -9.91 0.07 -13.78
N ALA A 186 -9.74 1.29 -13.27
CA ALA A 186 -8.44 1.77 -12.80
C ALA A 186 -7.94 0.97 -11.58
N LEU A 187 -8.83 0.66 -10.62
CA LEU A 187 -8.50 -0.21 -9.48
C LEU A 187 -8.13 -1.62 -9.92
N ALA A 188 -8.88 -2.21 -10.84
CA ALA A 188 -8.57 -3.52 -11.41
C ALA A 188 -7.21 -3.51 -12.11
N ALA A 189 -6.90 -2.46 -12.87
CA ALA A 189 -5.61 -2.31 -13.54
C ALA A 189 -4.44 -2.15 -12.56
N VAL A 190 -4.64 -1.43 -11.45
CA VAL A 190 -3.67 -1.33 -10.35
C VAL A 190 -3.48 -2.71 -9.69
N ASN A 191 -4.59 -3.38 -9.31
CA ASN A 191 -4.62 -4.67 -8.60
C ASN A 191 -4.05 -5.86 -9.35
N THR A 192 -4.33 -5.96 -10.64
CA THR A 192 -4.01 -7.19 -11.38
C THR A 192 -2.80 -7.06 -12.29
N ARG A 193 -2.44 -5.84 -12.72
CA ARG A 193 -1.47 -5.65 -13.82
C ARG A 193 -0.21 -4.88 -13.44
N SER A 194 -0.15 -4.23 -12.27
CA SER A 194 1.08 -3.54 -11.84
C SER A 194 1.82 -4.32 -10.77
N SER A 195 2.99 -4.84 -11.14
CA SER A 195 3.95 -5.46 -10.22
C SER A 195 4.51 -4.49 -9.19
N GLU A 196 4.58 -3.21 -9.54
CA GLU A 196 5.13 -2.13 -8.73
C GLU A 196 4.19 -1.75 -7.59
N PHE A 197 2.88 -1.73 -7.88
CA PHE A 197 1.84 -1.43 -6.90
C PHE A 197 1.71 -2.48 -5.80
N ARG A 198 2.02 -3.76 -6.08
CA ARG A 198 2.07 -4.83 -5.06
C ARG A 198 3.03 -4.51 -3.91
N GLY A 199 3.97 -3.60 -4.10
CA GLY A 199 4.88 -3.14 -3.06
C GLY A 199 4.28 -2.12 -2.09
N LEU A 200 3.08 -1.55 -2.32
CA LEU A 200 2.52 -0.50 -1.46
C LEU A 200 1.77 -1.06 -0.24
N ALA A 201 1.69 -0.29 0.86
CA ALA A 201 1.22 -0.78 2.16
C ALA A 201 -0.13 -1.49 2.11
N TRP A 202 -1.09 -1.04 1.30
CA TRP A 202 -2.40 -1.68 1.23
C TRP A 202 -2.37 -3.06 0.56
N TYR A 203 -1.39 -3.37 -0.31
CA TYR A 203 -1.19 -4.73 -0.82
C TYR A 203 -0.46 -5.64 0.16
N HIS A 204 0.40 -5.07 1.02
CA HIS A 204 1.13 -5.87 1.99
C HIS A 204 0.21 -6.63 2.94
N PHE A 205 -1.00 -6.10 3.22
CA PHE A 205 -2.04 -6.81 3.97
C PHE A 205 -2.64 -8.00 3.23
N VAL A 206 -2.56 -8.03 1.91
CA VAL A 206 -3.10 -9.10 1.04
C VAL A 206 -2.01 -10.13 0.73
N SER A 207 -0.74 -9.72 0.66
CA SER A 207 0.39 -10.60 0.35
C SER A 207 0.89 -11.44 1.53
N ASP A 208 0.46 -11.19 2.77
CA ASP A 208 0.73 -12.09 3.91
C ASP A 208 0.00 -13.45 3.80
N ILE A 209 -0.77 -13.63 2.72
CA ILE A 209 -1.65 -14.78 2.45
C ILE A 209 -1.09 -15.65 1.31
N TRP A 210 0.03 -15.22 0.69
CA TRP A 210 0.68 -15.90 -0.43
C TRP A 210 2.15 -16.23 -0.16
#